data_AF-A0A1J5QD19-F1
#
_entry.id   AF-A0A1J5QD19-F1
#
_cell.length_a   1.000
_cell.length_b   1.000
_cell.length_c   1.000
_cell.angle_alpha   90.00
_cell.angle_beta   90.00
_cell.angle_gamma   90.00
#
_symmetry.space_group_name_H-M   'P 1'
#
loop_
_entity.id
_entity.type
_entity.pdbx_description
1 polymer ?
#
loop_
_entity_poly.entity_id
_entity_poly.type
_entity_poly.pdbx_seq_one_letter_code
_entity_poly.pdbx_strand_id
1 'polypeptide(L)'
;MTAVGPFAPLADAAATVLVGVPVWVVYWARRLAKARHTSLWFAYVLPVGVGGSAVLAVVGASIAVYQVLVWTVGDPEGASAAQHFSGTPVAGACVVVGLVSWWYHRRVLVAAAPGRTEVTRVYEYLMSGIALAAATVGVTLVVVALVEALVPAGFEIGTSVTNSLLAGVTLLVVGGPLWWAFWSHVGRLARAGVEVELGSPARRVYLVVLFGLGGVAAVVSVLVAAFLAIQGVLQTGIDAAVVRDMRIPVAILLATAVVSGYHGAVYRDDRSRLPVAEVRHGPRYVLLVGSPDDGVGRAVAHLTGARVDVWTRTDGTAGPWVVDDVVAAVSSSGADAVTVVAGPAGLETVGMRRA
;
A
#
# COMPACT_ATOMS: atom_id res chain seq x y z
N MET A 1 42.79 -12.59 -17.65
CA MET A 1 41.94 -12.77 -16.47
C MET A 1 42.78 -12.47 -15.25
N THR A 2 42.63 -11.28 -14.68
CA THR A 2 43.31 -10.91 -13.43
C THR A 2 42.71 -11.75 -12.31
N ALA A 3 43.56 -12.51 -11.61
CA ALA A 3 43.16 -13.28 -10.45
C ALA A 3 42.70 -12.31 -9.35
N VAL A 4 41.39 -12.17 -9.22
CA VAL A 4 40.77 -11.43 -8.11
C VAL A 4 41.13 -12.21 -6.84
N GLY A 5 41.93 -11.62 -5.96
CA GLY A 5 42.41 -12.28 -4.75
C GLY A 5 41.24 -12.72 -3.84
N PRO A 6 41.44 -13.74 -2.98
CA PRO A 6 40.39 -14.34 -2.16
C PRO A 6 39.69 -13.34 -1.20
N PHE A 7 40.30 -12.17 -0.97
CA PHE A 7 39.77 -11.11 -0.11
C PHE A 7 38.94 -10.04 -0.85
N ALA A 8 38.85 -10.06 -2.18
CA ALA A 8 38.13 -9.01 -2.90
C ALA A 8 36.64 -8.90 -2.53
N PRO A 9 35.87 -9.99 -2.35
CA PRO A 9 34.47 -9.89 -1.91
C PRO A 9 34.33 -9.26 -0.51
N LEU A 10 35.30 -9.53 0.37
CA LEU A 10 35.36 -8.94 1.71
C LEU A 10 35.70 -7.46 1.65
N ALA A 11 36.59 -7.06 0.75
CA ALA A 11 36.92 -5.66 0.51
C ALA A 11 35.73 -4.89 -0.07
N ASP A 12 34.99 -5.46 -1.02
CA ASP A 12 33.78 -4.84 -1.60
C ASP A 12 32.67 -4.68 -0.55
N ALA A 13 32.46 -5.71 0.27
CA ALA A 13 31.51 -5.66 1.38
C ALA A 13 31.95 -4.62 2.43
N ALA A 14 33.23 -4.59 2.79
CA ALA A 14 33.78 -3.61 3.72
C ALA A 14 33.64 -2.18 3.18
N ALA A 15 33.93 -1.96 1.90
CA ALA A 15 33.73 -0.66 1.25
C ALA A 15 32.27 -0.22 1.32
N THR A 16 31.33 -1.12 1.05
CA THR A 16 29.89 -0.85 1.16
C THR A 16 29.49 -0.45 2.58
N VAL A 17 30.00 -1.14 3.61
CA VAL A 17 29.74 -0.80 5.02
C VAL A 17 30.38 0.54 5.40
N LEU A 18 31.63 0.77 4.99
CA LEU A 18 32.40 1.98 5.27
C LEU A 18 31.77 3.22 4.65
N VAL A 19 31.09 3.09 3.52
CA VAL A 19 30.37 4.21 2.89
C VAL A 19 28.94 4.30 3.42
N GLY A 20 28.21 3.18 3.45
CA GLY A 20 26.79 3.14 3.75
C GLY A 20 26.46 3.49 5.21
N VAL A 21 27.21 2.96 6.18
CA VAL A 21 26.94 3.20 7.61
C VAL A 21 27.14 4.66 7.98
N PRO A 22 28.23 5.35 7.62
CA PRO A 22 28.37 6.77 7.91
C PRO A 22 27.28 7.63 7.27
N VAL A 23 26.91 7.36 6.01
CA VAL A 23 25.81 8.07 5.33
C VAL A 23 24.51 7.88 6.10
N TRP A 24 24.17 6.65 6.48
CA TRP A 24 22.98 6.35 7.27
C TRP A 24 23.01 7.03 8.64
N VAL A 25 24.14 6.98 9.35
CA VAL A 25 24.28 7.64 10.66
C VAL A 25 24.09 9.15 10.56
N VAL A 26 24.71 9.79 9.57
CA VAL A 26 24.67 11.25 9.40
C VAL A 26 23.29 11.73 8.97
N TYR A 27 22.71 11.11 7.94
CA TYR A 27 21.45 11.58 7.35
C TYR A 27 20.23 11.05 8.10
N TRP A 28 20.22 9.78 8.47
CA TRP A 28 19.08 9.18 9.14
C TRP A 28 19.20 9.30 10.66
N ALA A 29 20.17 8.63 11.30
CA ALA A 29 20.18 8.48 12.76
C ALA A 29 20.37 9.81 13.52
N ARG A 30 21.20 10.72 12.99
CA ARG A 30 21.46 12.02 13.62
C ARG A 30 20.44 13.09 13.25
N ARG A 31 19.85 13.03 12.05
CA ARG A 31 18.95 14.08 11.52
C ARG A 31 17.52 13.60 11.35
N LEU A 32 17.24 12.76 10.35
CA LEU A 32 15.86 12.42 9.96
C LEU A 32 15.09 11.66 11.05
N ALA A 33 15.75 10.76 11.79
CA ALA A 33 15.13 10.00 12.88
C ALA A 33 14.69 10.86 14.07
N LYS A 34 15.26 12.08 14.21
CA LYS A 34 14.94 13.04 15.27
C LYS A 34 14.16 14.26 14.75
N ALA A 35 13.87 14.29 13.45
CA ALA A 35 13.14 15.39 12.84
C ALA A 35 11.68 15.40 13.31
N ARG A 36 10.97 16.52 13.11
CA ARG A 36 9.53 16.57 13.37
C ARG A 36 8.81 15.52 12.51
N HIS A 37 7.94 14.75 13.13
CA HIS A 37 7.15 13.70 12.47
C HIS A 37 5.99 14.30 11.66
N THR A 38 6.32 14.90 10.52
CA THR A 38 5.35 15.45 9.57
C THR A 38 4.81 14.36 8.65
N SER A 39 3.75 14.65 7.89
CA SER A 39 3.22 13.71 6.89
C SER A 39 4.26 13.29 5.84
N LEU A 40 5.15 14.22 5.44
CA LEU A 40 6.27 13.92 4.52
C LEU A 40 7.28 12.94 5.12
N TRP A 41 7.53 13.07 6.43
CA TRP A 41 8.39 12.12 7.14
C TRP A 41 7.81 10.71 7.09
N PHE A 42 6.51 10.55 7.37
CA PHE A 42 5.85 9.24 7.27
C PHE A 42 5.81 8.71 5.84
N ALA A 43 5.57 9.58 4.85
CA ALA A 43 5.58 9.24 3.43
C ALA A 43 6.94 8.71 2.95
N TYR A 44 8.04 9.06 3.62
CA TYR A 44 9.36 8.50 3.36
C TYR A 44 9.60 7.20 4.14
N VAL A 45 9.38 7.23 5.46
CA VAL A 45 9.75 6.14 6.37
C VAL A 45 8.94 4.87 6.14
N LEU A 46 7.66 5.00 5.79
CA LEU A 46 6.80 3.86 5.52
C LEU A 46 7.29 3.07 4.30
N PRO A 47 7.33 3.63 3.07
CA PRO A 47 7.77 2.85 1.92
C PRO A 47 9.26 2.52 1.93
N VAL A 48 10.15 3.47 2.27
CA VAL A 48 11.59 3.26 2.17
C VAL A 48 12.13 2.50 3.38
N GLY A 49 11.83 2.97 4.58
CA GLY A 49 12.32 2.38 5.83
C GLY A 49 11.68 1.04 6.13
N VAL A 50 10.35 0.99 6.20
CA VAL A 50 9.62 -0.25 6.52
C VAL A 50 9.47 -1.13 5.27
N GLY A 51 8.91 -0.59 4.19
CA GLY A 51 8.58 -1.34 2.98
C GLY A 51 9.81 -1.92 2.29
N GLY A 52 10.85 -1.11 2.07
CA GLY A 52 12.11 -1.56 1.49
C GLY A 52 12.78 -2.66 2.31
N SER A 53 12.78 -2.54 3.65
CA SER A 53 13.31 -3.56 4.54
C SER A 53 12.51 -4.87 4.49
N ALA A 54 11.18 -4.77 4.40
CA ALA A 54 10.31 -5.93 4.25
C ALA A 54 10.52 -6.64 2.92
N VAL A 55 10.61 -5.88 1.81
CA VAL A 55 10.91 -6.43 0.47
C VAL A 55 12.25 -7.15 0.49
N LEU A 56 13.29 -6.53 1.07
CA LEU A 56 14.62 -7.14 1.17
C LEU A 56 14.58 -8.49 1.92
N ALA A 57 13.86 -8.54 3.05
CA ALA A 57 13.70 -9.76 3.83
C ALA A 57 12.92 -10.84 3.06
N VAL A 58 11.81 -10.47 2.41
CA VAL A 58 10.97 -11.40 1.63
C VAL A 58 11.73 -11.95 0.43
N VAL A 59 12.47 -11.11 -0.30
CA VAL A 59 13.29 -11.55 -1.44
C VAL A 59 14.39 -12.49 -0.98
N GLY A 60 15.14 -12.13 0.06
CA GLY A 60 16.19 -13.00 0.62
C GLY A 60 15.63 -14.34 1.09
N ALA A 61 14.48 -14.34 1.79
CA ALA A 61 13.83 -15.56 2.25
C ALA A 61 13.35 -16.42 1.08
N SER A 62 12.78 -15.78 0.04
CA SER A 62 12.34 -16.48 -1.17
C SER A 62 13.52 -17.12 -1.90
N ILE A 63 14.65 -16.43 -2.05
CA ILE A 63 15.84 -17.03 -2.66
C ILE A 63 16.34 -18.22 -1.83
N ALA A 64 16.44 -18.09 -0.50
CA ALA A 64 16.92 -19.17 0.35
C ALA A 64 16.00 -20.41 0.29
N VAL A 65 14.68 -20.23 0.40
CA VAL A 65 13.70 -21.31 0.28
C VAL A 65 13.76 -21.94 -1.11
N TYR A 66 13.86 -21.13 -2.17
CA TYR A 66 13.93 -21.61 -3.54
C TYR A 66 15.15 -22.50 -3.76
N GLN A 67 16.34 -22.09 -3.31
CA GLN A 67 17.55 -22.91 -3.43
C GLN A 67 17.40 -24.25 -2.70
N VAL A 68 16.82 -24.26 -1.49
CA VAL A 68 16.57 -25.52 -0.76
C VAL A 68 15.59 -26.42 -1.52
N LEU A 69 14.53 -25.85 -2.10
CA LEU A 69 13.55 -26.62 -2.86
C LEU A 69 14.14 -27.17 -4.17
N VAL A 70 14.92 -26.37 -4.90
CA VAL A 70 15.58 -26.82 -6.13
C VAL A 70 16.58 -27.93 -5.83
N TRP A 71 17.38 -27.82 -4.77
CA TRP A 71 18.31 -28.88 -4.38
C TRP A 71 17.62 -30.20 -4.03
N THR A 72 16.42 -30.14 -3.44
CA THR A 72 15.72 -31.34 -2.91
C THR A 72 14.76 -31.98 -3.91
N VAL A 73 14.14 -31.19 -4.78
CA VAL A 73 13.05 -31.64 -5.67
C VAL A 73 13.31 -31.28 -7.13
N GLY A 74 14.01 -30.17 -7.38
CA GLY A 74 14.23 -29.62 -8.72
C GLY A 74 15.55 -30.02 -9.35
N ASP A 75 15.99 -29.18 -10.29
CA ASP A 75 17.21 -29.38 -11.06
C ASP A 75 18.27 -28.36 -10.61
N PRO A 76 19.27 -28.76 -9.79
CA PRO A 76 20.25 -27.83 -9.24
C PRO A 76 21.23 -27.31 -10.30
N GLU A 77 21.57 -26.02 -10.18
CA GLU A 77 22.64 -25.38 -10.95
C GLU A 77 24.01 -25.91 -10.50
N GLY A 78 24.46 -26.99 -11.14
CA GLY A 78 25.80 -27.56 -10.97
C GLY A 78 25.84 -28.90 -10.24
N ALA A 79 26.97 -29.58 -10.37
CA ALA A 79 27.14 -30.95 -9.89
C ALA A 79 27.40 -31.07 -8.37
N SER A 80 27.56 -29.94 -7.67
CA SER A 80 27.93 -29.92 -6.24
C SER A 80 27.12 -28.91 -5.44
N ALA A 81 26.91 -29.23 -4.15
CA ALA A 81 26.20 -28.36 -3.22
C ALA A 81 26.88 -26.98 -3.08
N ALA A 82 28.22 -26.92 -3.12
CA ALA A 82 28.96 -25.67 -2.99
C ALA A 82 28.68 -24.70 -4.15
N GLN A 83 28.50 -25.21 -5.37
CA GLN A 83 28.16 -24.40 -6.54
C GLN A 83 26.71 -23.89 -6.45
N HIS A 84 25.78 -24.81 -6.15
CA HIS A 84 24.37 -24.49 -6.05
C HIS A 84 24.06 -23.45 -4.96
N PHE A 85 24.61 -23.61 -3.76
CA PHE A 85 24.35 -22.72 -2.61
C PHE A 85 25.28 -21.50 -2.53
N SER A 86 26.04 -21.20 -3.60
CA SER A 86 26.99 -20.08 -3.60
C SER A 86 26.34 -18.71 -3.35
N GLY A 87 25.08 -18.53 -3.77
CA GLY A 87 24.29 -17.30 -3.54
C GLY A 87 23.54 -17.25 -2.20
N THR A 88 23.43 -18.36 -1.47
CA THR A 88 22.64 -18.46 -0.23
C THR A 88 23.16 -17.57 0.91
N PRO A 89 24.48 -17.38 1.11
CA PRO A 89 24.98 -16.44 2.11
C PRO A 89 24.47 -15.00 1.90
N VAL A 90 24.40 -14.54 0.64
CA VAL A 90 23.87 -13.21 0.32
C VAL A 90 22.37 -13.15 0.60
N ALA A 91 21.62 -14.18 0.23
CA ALA A 91 20.19 -14.27 0.54
C ALA A 91 19.94 -14.23 2.06
N GLY A 92 20.74 -14.97 2.84
CA GLY A 92 20.71 -14.96 4.30
C GLY A 92 21.03 -13.58 4.88
N ALA A 93 22.04 -12.89 4.34
CA ALA A 93 22.36 -11.52 4.73
C ALA A 93 21.19 -10.56 4.45
N CYS A 94 20.53 -10.67 3.29
CA CYS A 94 19.33 -9.88 2.96
C CYS A 94 18.19 -10.13 3.96
N VAL A 95 17.96 -11.39 4.37
CA VAL A 95 16.97 -11.71 5.42
C VAL A 95 17.32 -11.02 6.72
N VAL A 96 18.55 -11.20 7.21
CA VAL A 96 18.98 -10.65 8.50
C VAL A 96 18.93 -9.12 8.49
N VAL A 97 19.53 -8.49 7.49
CA VAL A 97 19.56 -7.02 7.36
C VAL A 97 18.15 -6.47 7.17
N GLY A 98 17.33 -7.10 6.32
CA GLY A 98 15.94 -6.71 6.10
C GLY A 98 15.09 -6.79 7.37
N LEU A 99 15.20 -7.88 8.14
CA LEU A 99 14.47 -8.04 9.39
C LEU A 99 14.93 -7.08 10.48
N VAL A 100 16.24 -6.88 10.65
CA VAL A 100 16.80 -5.94 11.63
C VAL A 100 16.40 -4.51 11.28
N SER A 101 16.52 -4.13 10.00
CA SER A 101 16.13 -2.81 9.52
C SER A 101 14.62 -2.59 9.66
N TRP A 102 13.79 -3.57 9.32
CA TRP A 102 12.34 -3.51 9.50
C TRP A 102 11.97 -3.35 10.97
N TRP A 103 12.58 -4.14 11.85
CA TRP A 103 12.34 -4.06 13.29
C TRP A 103 12.70 -2.69 13.85
N TYR A 104 13.85 -2.14 13.45
CA TYR A 104 14.28 -0.81 13.85
C TYR A 104 13.29 0.27 13.37
N HIS A 105 12.96 0.31 12.08
CA HIS A 105 12.05 1.32 11.53
C HIS A 105 10.62 1.18 12.08
N ARG A 106 10.16 -0.05 12.34
CA ARG A 106 8.89 -0.30 13.03
C ARG A 106 8.88 0.29 14.43
N ARG A 107 9.97 0.16 15.19
CA ARG A 107 10.07 0.77 16.53
C ARG A 107 10.05 2.30 16.46
N VAL A 108 10.78 2.89 15.51
CA VAL A 108 10.75 4.34 15.29
C VAL A 108 9.34 4.80 14.93
N LEU A 109 8.64 4.06 14.06
CA LEU A 109 7.26 4.37 13.66
C LEU A 109 6.27 4.30 14.82
N VAL A 110 6.33 3.24 15.63
CA VAL A 110 5.43 3.04 16.79
C VAL A 110 5.67 4.12 17.85
N ALA A 111 6.92 4.53 18.06
CA ALA A 111 7.24 5.64 18.95
C ALA A 111 6.74 6.99 18.41
N ALA A 112 6.77 7.18 17.09
CA ALA A 112 6.31 8.40 16.41
C ALA A 112 4.78 8.54 16.34
N ALA A 113 4.05 7.42 16.28
CA ALA A 113 2.60 7.37 16.15
C ALA A 113 2.01 6.32 17.10
N PRO A 114 1.97 6.60 18.42
CA PRO A 114 1.48 5.65 19.40
C PRO A 114 -0.02 5.38 19.24
N GLY A 115 -0.41 4.12 19.40
CA GLY A 115 -1.80 3.68 19.30
C GLY A 115 -2.29 3.44 17.87
N ARG A 116 -3.62 3.41 17.70
CA ARG A 116 -4.28 3.12 16.43
C ARG A 116 -4.54 4.41 15.65
N THR A 117 -3.57 4.81 14.85
CA THR A 117 -3.62 6.02 14.00
C THR A 117 -3.65 5.66 12.51
N GLU A 118 -3.95 6.63 11.64
CA GLU A 118 -3.85 6.44 10.17
C GLU A 118 -2.47 5.95 9.73
N VAL A 119 -1.39 6.40 10.38
CA VAL A 119 -0.03 5.94 10.10
C VAL A 119 0.11 4.43 10.32
N THR A 120 -0.43 3.93 11.44
CA THR A 120 -0.43 2.49 11.75
C THR A 120 -1.29 1.72 10.75
N ARG A 121 -2.40 2.29 10.27
CA ARG A 121 -3.22 1.68 9.20
C ARG A 121 -2.43 1.56 7.91
N VAL A 122 -1.78 2.64 7.47
CA VAL A 122 -0.97 2.64 6.24
C VAL A 122 0.17 1.63 6.33
N TYR A 123 0.82 1.51 7.49
CA TYR A 123 1.82 0.47 7.74
C TYR A 123 1.27 -0.95 7.51
N GLU A 124 0.12 -1.29 8.09
CA GLU A 124 -0.46 -2.64 7.95
C GLU A 124 -0.88 -2.94 6.50
N TYR A 125 -1.50 -1.96 5.82
CA TYR A 125 -1.87 -2.09 4.42
C TYR A 125 -0.65 -2.16 3.49
N LEU A 126 0.43 -1.44 3.79
CA LEU A 126 1.69 -1.53 3.06
C LEU A 126 2.30 -2.94 3.19
N MET A 127 2.38 -3.47 4.41
CA MET A 127 2.90 -4.82 4.65
C MET A 127 2.04 -5.89 3.98
N SER A 128 0.70 -5.77 4.10
CA SER A 128 -0.25 -6.63 3.39
C SER A 128 -0.05 -6.55 1.88
N GLY A 129 0.12 -5.35 1.32
CA GLY A 129 0.31 -5.14 -0.11
C GLY A 129 1.60 -5.75 -0.65
N ILE A 130 2.73 -5.59 0.05
CA ILE A 130 4.02 -6.21 -0.31
C ILE A 130 3.90 -7.73 -0.32
N ALA A 131 3.29 -8.30 0.71
CA ALA A 131 3.11 -9.74 0.82
C ALA A 131 2.15 -10.29 -0.26
N LEU A 132 1.07 -9.54 -0.55
CA LEU A 132 0.14 -9.89 -1.62
C LEU A 132 0.81 -9.83 -2.99
N ALA A 133 1.66 -8.84 -3.24
CA ALA A 133 2.41 -8.73 -4.50
C ALA A 133 3.28 -9.97 -4.71
N ALA A 134 4.03 -10.39 -3.69
CA ALA A 134 4.82 -11.63 -3.73
C ALA A 134 3.93 -12.86 -4.01
N ALA A 135 2.82 -13.00 -3.28
CA ALA A 135 1.87 -14.11 -3.50
C ALA A 135 1.27 -14.10 -4.91
N THR A 136 0.96 -12.92 -5.45
CA THR A 136 0.42 -12.75 -6.82
C THR A 136 1.43 -13.20 -7.86
N VAL A 137 2.70 -12.81 -7.71
CA VAL A 137 3.78 -13.29 -8.59
C VAL A 137 3.92 -14.81 -8.47
N GLY A 138 3.81 -15.36 -7.26
CA GLY A 138 3.78 -16.81 -7.03
C GLY A 138 2.67 -17.53 -7.81
N VAL A 139 1.43 -17.03 -7.74
CA VAL A 139 0.30 -17.56 -8.52
C VAL A 139 0.60 -17.51 -10.02
N THR A 140 1.09 -16.37 -10.51
CA THR A 140 1.45 -16.21 -11.92
C THR A 140 2.46 -17.26 -12.37
N LEU A 141 3.54 -17.46 -11.60
CA LEU A 141 4.57 -18.46 -11.94
C LEU A 141 4.03 -19.89 -11.91
N VAL A 142 3.17 -20.23 -10.94
CA VAL A 142 2.52 -21.56 -10.90
C VAL A 142 1.65 -21.79 -12.15
N VAL A 143 0.87 -20.79 -12.57
CA VAL A 143 0.06 -20.91 -13.79
C VAL A 143 0.93 -21.02 -15.03
N VAL A 144 2.01 -20.23 -15.12
CA VAL A 144 2.98 -20.32 -16.23
C VAL A 144 3.56 -21.74 -16.30
N ALA A 145 4.06 -22.27 -15.18
CA ALA A 145 4.63 -23.61 -15.13
C ALA A 145 3.60 -24.70 -15.47
N LEU A 146 2.34 -24.54 -15.05
CA LEU A 146 1.25 -25.43 -15.41
C LEU A 146 1.01 -25.46 -16.93
N VAL A 147 0.99 -24.30 -17.59
CA VAL A 147 0.84 -24.24 -19.05
C VAL A 147 2.04 -24.86 -19.75
N GLU A 148 3.26 -24.62 -19.26
CA GLU A 148 4.49 -25.24 -19.81
C GLU A 148 4.49 -26.76 -19.67
N ALA A 149 3.97 -27.29 -18.57
CA ALA A 149 3.81 -28.73 -18.35
C ALA A 149 2.77 -29.37 -19.30
N LEU A 150 1.67 -28.67 -19.57
CA LEU A 150 0.59 -29.15 -20.45
C LEU A 150 0.92 -29.01 -21.93
N VAL A 151 1.78 -28.05 -22.29
CA VAL A 151 2.18 -27.77 -23.67
C VAL A 151 3.71 -27.73 -23.78
N PRO A 152 4.37 -28.91 -23.77
CA PRO A 152 5.82 -29.00 -23.93
C PRO A 152 6.26 -28.52 -25.30
N ALA A 153 7.42 -27.87 -25.34
CA ALA A 153 8.11 -27.53 -26.59
C ALA A 153 9.21 -28.56 -26.79
N GLY A 154 9.52 -28.91 -28.04
CA GLY A 154 10.56 -29.89 -28.37
C GLY A 154 11.98 -29.49 -27.93
N PHE A 155 12.19 -28.25 -27.50
CA PHE A 155 13.44 -27.76 -26.92
C PHE A 155 13.15 -26.77 -25.78
N GLU A 156 13.61 -27.06 -24.57
CA GLU A 156 13.52 -26.13 -23.43
C GLU A 156 14.73 -25.19 -23.46
N ILE A 157 14.51 -23.93 -23.81
CA ILE A 157 15.51 -22.87 -23.65
C ILE A 157 15.16 -22.12 -22.36
N GLY A 158 15.89 -22.36 -21.27
CA GLY A 158 15.68 -21.67 -19.99
C GLY A 158 15.73 -22.59 -18.76
N THR A 159 15.02 -22.20 -17.69
CA THR A 159 14.83 -23.00 -16.48
C THR A 159 13.82 -24.12 -16.73
N SER A 160 14.03 -25.29 -16.13
CA SER A 160 13.08 -26.41 -16.22
C SER A 160 11.71 -26.03 -15.67
N VAL A 161 10.65 -26.67 -16.19
CA VAL A 161 9.27 -26.46 -15.72
C VAL A 161 9.15 -26.69 -14.21
N THR A 162 9.86 -27.69 -13.68
CA THR A 162 9.93 -27.97 -12.24
C THR A 162 10.50 -26.79 -11.48
N ASN A 163 11.64 -26.22 -11.90
CA ASN A 163 12.24 -25.07 -11.24
C ASN A 163 11.33 -23.83 -11.32
N SER A 164 10.66 -23.58 -12.45
CA SER A 164 9.67 -22.51 -12.58
C SER A 164 8.50 -22.68 -11.60
N LEU A 165 8.00 -23.92 -11.44
CA LEU A 165 6.96 -24.25 -10.46
C LEU A 165 7.46 -24.01 -9.03
N LEU A 166 8.67 -24.48 -8.70
CA LEU A 166 9.26 -24.29 -7.37
C LEU A 166 9.47 -22.81 -7.05
N ALA A 167 9.82 -21.96 -8.02
CA ALA A 167 9.87 -20.52 -7.84
C ALA A 167 8.50 -19.94 -7.47
N GLY A 168 7.44 -20.35 -8.17
CA GLY A 168 6.06 -19.95 -7.86
C GLY A 168 5.61 -20.41 -6.48
N VAL A 169 5.83 -21.68 -6.14
CA VAL A 169 5.53 -22.26 -4.82
C VAL A 169 6.28 -21.53 -3.71
N THR A 170 7.56 -21.21 -3.93
CA THR A 170 8.37 -20.47 -2.95
C THR A 170 7.74 -19.13 -2.60
N LEU A 171 7.35 -18.34 -3.61
CA LEU A 171 6.71 -17.05 -3.39
C LEU A 171 5.35 -17.17 -2.71
N LEU A 172 4.60 -18.24 -2.95
CA LEU A 172 3.35 -18.52 -2.24
C LEU A 172 3.59 -18.90 -0.77
N VAL A 173 4.60 -19.73 -0.49
CA VAL A 173 4.97 -20.15 0.87
C VAL A 173 5.50 -18.98 1.70
N VAL A 174 6.21 -18.04 1.09
CA VAL A 174 6.73 -16.85 1.78
C VAL A 174 5.68 -15.73 1.85
N GLY A 175 5.10 -15.35 0.71
CA GLY A 175 4.18 -14.22 0.60
C GLY A 175 2.76 -14.50 1.10
N GLY A 176 2.23 -15.71 0.86
CA GLY A 176 0.86 -16.09 1.21
C GLY A 176 0.57 -16.02 2.71
N PRO A 177 1.35 -16.69 3.58
CA PRO A 177 1.18 -16.61 5.03
C PRO A 177 1.37 -15.19 5.57
N LEU A 178 2.32 -14.43 5.02
CA LEU A 178 2.57 -13.06 5.44
C LEU A 178 1.38 -12.15 5.09
N TRP A 179 0.84 -12.28 3.88
CA TRP A 179 -0.37 -11.57 3.46
C TRP A 179 -1.53 -11.93 4.36
N TRP A 180 -1.78 -13.22 4.57
CA TRP A 180 -2.85 -13.70 5.43
C TRP A 180 -2.74 -13.14 6.86
N ALA A 181 -1.54 -13.10 7.43
CA ALA A 181 -1.31 -12.58 8.78
C ALA A 181 -1.70 -11.09 8.89
N PHE A 182 -1.19 -10.24 7.99
CA PHE A 182 -1.49 -8.80 8.00
C PHE A 182 -2.94 -8.51 7.61
N TRP A 183 -3.43 -9.16 6.56
CA TRP A 183 -4.78 -8.94 6.06
C TRP A 183 -5.85 -9.42 7.06
N SER A 184 -5.68 -10.61 7.65
CA SER A 184 -6.62 -11.10 8.67
C SER A 184 -6.58 -10.25 9.94
N HIS A 185 -5.41 -9.68 10.30
CA HIS A 185 -5.29 -8.76 11.43
C HIS A 185 -6.13 -7.50 11.20
N VAL A 186 -5.94 -6.83 10.06
CA VAL A 186 -6.74 -5.66 9.68
C VAL A 186 -8.22 -6.01 9.57
N GLY A 187 -8.58 -7.18 9.03
CA GLY A 187 -9.96 -7.65 8.97
C GLY A 187 -10.60 -7.90 10.35
N ARG A 188 -9.82 -8.37 11.34
CA ARG A 188 -10.29 -8.49 12.74
C ARG A 188 -10.56 -7.11 13.34
N LEU A 189 -9.64 -6.16 13.17
CA LEU A 189 -9.81 -4.79 13.66
C LEU A 189 -11.02 -4.10 13.02
N ALA A 190 -11.20 -4.28 11.71
CA ALA A 190 -12.33 -3.72 10.97
C ALA A 190 -13.69 -4.24 11.43
N ARG A 191 -13.76 -5.50 11.89
CA ARG A 191 -14.99 -6.04 12.49
C ARG A 191 -15.25 -5.50 13.89
N ALA A 192 -14.22 -5.15 14.64
CA ALA A 192 -14.35 -4.60 16.00
C ALA A 192 -14.68 -3.10 16.00
N GLY A 193 -14.23 -2.34 15.00
CA GLY A 193 -14.42 -0.89 14.89
C GLY A 193 -14.87 -0.46 13.50
N VAL A 194 -16.08 -0.87 13.11
CA VAL A 194 -16.61 -0.78 11.72
C VAL A 194 -16.48 0.64 11.14
N GLU A 195 -17.04 1.65 11.80
CA GLU A 195 -17.08 3.02 11.23
C GLU A 195 -15.69 3.63 11.04
N VAL A 196 -14.82 3.51 12.05
CA VAL A 196 -13.48 4.11 12.04
C VAL A 196 -12.54 3.38 11.09
N GLU A 197 -12.57 2.05 11.05
CA GLU A 197 -11.65 1.26 10.24
C GLU A 197 -12.10 1.14 8.77
N LEU A 198 -13.40 0.96 8.51
CA LEU A 198 -13.92 0.93 7.13
C LEU A 198 -13.95 2.32 6.49
N GLY A 199 -14.19 3.37 7.29
CA GLY A 199 -14.13 4.75 6.84
C GLY A 199 -12.71 5.29 6.63
N SER A 200 -11.67 4.52 7.01
CA SER A 200 -10.28 5.00 6.98
C SER A 200 -9.80 5.30 5.54
N PRO A 201 -9.14 6.46 5.32
CA PRO A 201 -8.48 6.77 4.06
C PRO A 201 -7.47 5.70 3.64
N ALA A 202 -6.74 5.11 4.58
CA ALA A 202 -5.74 4.08 4.30
C ALA A 202 -6.33 2.86 3.59
N ARG A 203 -7.49 2.35 4.04
CA ARG A 203 -8.19 1.22 3.40
C ARG A 203 -8.63 1.56 1.99
N ARG A 204 -9.18 2.76 1.79
CA ARG A 204 -9.61 3.25 0.47
C ARG A 204 -8.42 3.34 -0.48
N VAL A 205 -7.32 3.95 -0.05
CA VAL A 205 -6.10 4.07 -0.87
C VAL A 205 -5.55 2.69 -1.23
N TYR A 206 -5.47 1.76 -0.27
CA TYR A 206 -5.05 0.38 -0.52
C TYR A 206 -5.86 -0.29 -1.63
N LEU A 207 -7.20 -0.25 -1.54
CA LEU A 207 -8.08 -0.87 -2.52
C LEU A 207 -7.98 -0.18 -3.89
N VAL A 208 -7.94 1.16 -3.93
CA VAL A 208 -7.79 1.91 -5.19
C VAL A 208 -6.47 1.61 -5.87
N VAL A 209 -5.36 1.58 -5.12
CA VAL A 209 -4.03 1.23 -5.67
C VAL A 209 -4.04 -0.22 -6.16
N LEU A 210 -4.63 -1.14 -5.40
CA LEU A 210 -4.74 -2.55 -5.78
C LEU A 210 -5.53 -2.74 -7.09
N PHE A 211 -6.71 -2.12 -7.22
CA PHE A 211 -7.50 -2.18 -8.46
C PHE A 211 -6.82 -1.42 -9.60
N GLY A 212 -6.14 -0.31 -9.31
CA GLY A 212 -5.41 0.46 -10.32
C GLY A 212 -4.25 -0.33 -10.91
N LEU A 213 -3.37 -0.88 -10.07
CA LEU A 213 -2.24 -1.70 -10.50
C LEU A 213 -2.72 -3.00 -11.18
N GLY A 214 -3.73 -3.66 -10.61
CA GLY A 214 -4.34 -4.83 -11.23
C GLY A 214 -4.96 -4.51 -12.59
N GLY A 215 -5.71 -3.42 -12.69
CA GLY A 215 -6.30 -2.95 -13.95
C GLY A 215 -5.25 -2.66 -15.02
N VAL A 216 -4.17 -1.96 -14.67
CA VAL A 216 -3.05 -1.70 -15.59
C VAL A 216 -2.41 -3.02 -16.03
N ALA A 217 -2.11 -3.93 -15.11
CA ALA A 217 -1.54 -5.24 -15.43
C ALA A 217 -2.45 -6.06 -16.34
N ALA A 218 -3.77 -6.03 -16.11
CA ALA A 218 -4.76 -6.70 -16.94
C ALA A 218 -4.81 -6.09 -18.35
N VAL A 219 -4.85 -4.77 -18.48
CA VAL A 219 -4.85 -4.09 -19.79
C VAL A 219 -3.59 -4.44 -20.57
N VAL A 220 -2.41 -4.32 -19.96
CA VAL A 220 -1.14 -4.71 -20.59
C VAL A 220 -1.18 -6.18 -21.03
N SER A 221 -1.69 -7.06 -20.17
CA SER A 221 -1.77 -8.50 -20.48
C SER A 221 -2.74 -8.81 -21.61
N VAL A 222 -3.89 -8.14 -21.68
CA VAL A 222 -4.83 -8.28 -22.81
C VAL A 222 -4.18 -7.79 -24.10
N LEU A 223 -3.49 -6.65 -24.08
CA LEU A 223 -2.79 -6.12 -25.26
C LEU A 223 -1.71 -7.08 -25.76
N VAL A 224 -0.89 -7.61 -24.84
CA VAL A 224 0.14 -8.61 -25.17
C VAL A 224 -0.50 -9.89 -25.70
N ALA A 225 -1.54 -10.41 -25.05
CA ALA A 225 -2.24 -11.61 -25.52
C ALA A 225 -2.86 -11.41 -26.90
N ALA A 226 -3.48 -10.26 -27.16
CA ALA A 226 -4.06 -9.93 -28.46
C ALA A 226 -2.98 -9.82 -29.55
N PHE A 227 -1.86 -9.17 -29.25
CA PHE A 227 -0.71 -9.10 -30.17
C PHE A 227 -0.19 -10.50 -30.53
N LEU A 228 0.03 -11.36 -29.53
CA LEU A 228 0.49 -12.74 -29.73
C LEU A 228 -0.53 -13.57 -30.52
N ALA A 229 -1.84 -13.40 -30.24
CA ALA A 229 -2.91 -14.09 -30.98
C ALA A 229 -2.90 -13.72 -32.47
N ILE A 230 -2.83 -12.42 -32.77
CA ILE A 230 -2.81 -11.90 -34.14
C ILE A 230 -1.55 -12.40 -34.86
N GLN A 231 -0.38 -12.33 -34.21
CA GLN A 231 0.87 -12.81 -34.77
C GLN A 231 0.79 -14.31 -35.09
N GLY A 232 0.28 -15.12 -34.16
CA GLY A 232 0.08 -16.56 -34.36
C GLY A 232 -0.81 -16.87 -35.56
N VAL A 233 -1.98 -16.24 -35.62
CA VAL A 233 -2.93 -16.41 -36.74
C VAL A 233 -2.30 -16.05 -38.09
N LEU A 234 -1.49 -15.00 -38.14
CA LEU A 234 -0.84 -14.55 -39.39
C LEU A 234 0.31 -15.44 -39.84
N GLN A 235 1.02 -16.10 -38.93
CA GLN A 235 2.22 -16.89 -39.25
C GLN A 235 1.90 -18.36 -39.56
N THR A 236 1.28 -19.05 -38.60
CA THR A 236 1.08 -20.52 -38.65
C THR A 236 -0.32 -20.96 -38.24
N GLY A 237 -1.17 -20.04 -37.74
CA GLY A 237 -2.46 -20.36 -37.13
C GLY A 237 -2.37 -20.41 -35.60
N ILE A 238 -3.48 -20.73 -34.93
CA ILE A 238 -3.47 -20.93 -33.47
C ILE A 238 -3.03 -22.37 -33.19
N ASP A 239 -1.76 -22.53 -32.83
CA ASP A 239 -1.14 -23.82 -32.51
C ASP A 239 -0.61 -23.87 -31.06
N ALA A 240 0.04 -24.97 -30.69
CA ALA A 240 0.61 -25.19 -29.37
C ALA A 240 1.68 -24.14 -29.00
N ALA A 241 2.43 -23.62 -29.96
CA ALA A 241 3.44 -22.59 -29.70
C ALA A 241 2.76 -21.27 -29.30
N VAL A 242 1.70 -20.89 -30.02
CA VAL A 242 0.90 -19.69 -29.68
C VAL A 242 0.28 -19.82 -28.28
N VAL A 243 -0.28 -20.97 -27.93
CA VAL A 243 -0.82 -21.23 -26.59
C VAL A 243 0.26 -21.09 -25.52
N ARG A 244 1.46 -21.63 -25.77
CA ARG A 244 2.60 -21.49 -24.86
C ARG A 244 3.04 -20.04 -24.73
N ASP A 245 3.06 -19.24 -25.79
CA ASP A 245 3.43 -17.83 -25.72
C ASP A 245 2.42 -16.99 -24.95
N MET A 246 1.13 -17.37 -24.97
CA MET A 246 0.08 -16.75 -24.17
C MET A 246 0.17 -17.04 -22.66
N ARG A 247 1.04 -17.96 -22.21
CA ARG A 247 1.08 -18.37 -20.80
C ARG A 247 1.27 -17.22 -19.82
N ILE A 248 2.16 -16.27 -20.11
CA ILE A 248 2.47 -15.14 -19.24
C ILE A 248 1.28 -14.18 -19.12
N PRO A 249 0.72 -13.63 -20.22
CA PRO A 249 -0.42 -12.73 -20.11
C PRO A 249 -1.66 -13.41 -19.53
N VAL A 250 -1.92 -14.68 -19.86
CA VAL A 250 -3.03 -15.45 -19.27
C VAL A 250 -2.84 -15.62 -17.76
N ALA A 251 -1.63 -15.98 -17.32
CA ALA A 251 -1.33 -16.12 -15.90
C ALA A 251 -1.52 -14.81 -15.12
N ILE A 252 -1.07 -13.67 -15.67
CA ILE A 252 -1.26 -12.36 -15.04
C ILE A 252 -2.75 -12.01 -14.97
N LEU A 253 -3.53 -12.28 -16.02
CA LEU A 253 -4.99 -12.05 -16.03
C LEU A 253 -5.69 -12.88 -14.98
N LEU A 254 -5.36 -14.17 -14.86
CA LEU A 254 -5.95 -15.05 -13.86
C LEU A 254 -5.59 -14.62 -12.44
N ALA A 255 -4.31 -14.32 -12.17
CA ALA A 255 -3.87 -13.86 -10.86
C ALA A 255 -4.55 -12.54 -10.48
N THR A 256 -4.62 -11.59 -11.42
CA THR A 256 -5.30 -10.30 -11.22
C THR A 256 -6.80 -10.47 -10.99
N ALA A 257 -7.45 -11.37 -11.74
CA ALA A 257 -8.87 -11.65 -11.60
C ALA A 257 -9.19 -12.24 -10.22
N VAL A 258 -8.38 -13.18 -9.73
CA VAL A 258 -8.54 -13.76 -8.38
C VAL A 258 -8.38 -12.68 -7.31
N VAL A 259 -7.29 -11.91 -7.37
CA VAL A 259 -7.00 -10.85 -6.38
C VAL A 259 -8.07 -9.77 -6.40
N SER A 260 -8.47 -9.30 -7.58
CA SER A 260 -9.49 -8.26 -7.75
C SER A 260 -10.88 -8.78 -7.39
N GLY A 261 -11.21 -10.03 -7.70
CA GLY A 261 -12.47 -10.66 -7.33
C GLY A 261 -12.63 -10.75 -5.81
N TYR A 262 -11.60 -11.22 -5.12
CA TYR A 262 -11.57 -11.29 -3.65
C TYR A 262 -11.72 -9.90 -3.02
N HIS A 263 -10.86 -8.94 -3.39
CA HIS A 263 -10.90 -7.59 -2.81
C HIS A 263 -12.15 -6.81 -3.25
N GLY A 264 -12.73 -7.13 -4.41
CA GLY A 264 -14.00 -6.59 -4.87
C GLY A 264 -15.17 -7.07 -4.04
N ALA A 265 -15.19 -8.36 -3.66
CA ALA A 265 -16.17 -8.89 -2.72
C ALA A 265 -16.04 -8.20 -1.34
N VAL A 266 -14.81 -8.03 -0.84
CA VAL A 266 -14.56 -7.30 0.41
C VAL A 266 -15.03 -5.85 0.31
N TYR A 267 -14.71 -5.15 -0.77
CA TYR A 267 -15.14 -3.76 -0.96
C TYR A 267 -16.67 -3.62 -0.97
N ARG A 268 -17.39 -4.56 -1.61
CA ARG A 268 -18.86 -4.59 -1.61
C ARG A 268 -19.41 -4.85 -0.20
N ASP A 269 -18.84 -5.80 0.52
CA ASP A 269 -19.19 -6.11 1.91
C ASP A 269 -18.95 -4.90 2.83
N ASP A 270 -17.81 -4.24 2.72
CA ASP A 270 -17.48 -3.03 3.49
C ASP A 270 -18.51 -1.92 3.26
N ARG A 271 -18.88 -1.69 1.99
CA ARG A 271 -19.88 -0.69 1.63
C ARG A 271 -21.27 -1.00 2.15
N SER A 272 -21.62 -2.27 2.33
CA SER A 272 -22.91 -2.67 2.89
C SER A 272 -23.00 -2.45 4.41
N ARG A 273 -21.85 -2.39 5.09
CA ARG A 273 -21.74 -2.24 6.55
C ARG A 273 -21.54 -0.81 7.01
N LEU A 274 -21.07 0.07 6.12
CA LEU A 274 -20.98 1.49 6.42
C LEU A 274 -22.40 2.09 6.46
N PRO A 275 -22.77 2.82 7.52
CA PRO A 275 -24.04 3.55 7.52
C PRO A 275 -24.08 4.45 6.30
N VAL A 276 -25.24 4.51 5.63
CA VAL A 276 -25.49 5.51 4.58
C VAL A 276 -25.19 6.84 5.24
N ALA A 277 -24.21 7.58 4.71
CA ALA A 277 -23.90 8.89 5.23
C ALA A 277 -25.22 9.66 5.27
N GLU A 278 -25.69 10.00 6.48
CA GLU A 278 -26.83 10.90 6.62
C GLU A 278 -26.51 12.08 5.73
N VAL A 279 -27.37 12.33 4.74
CA VAL A 279 -27.28 13.54 3.95
C VAL A 279 -27.41 14.64 4.98
N ARG A 280 -26.30 15.27 5.36
CA ARG A 280 -26.31 16.38 6.31
C ARG A 280 -27.04 17.51 5.62
N HIS A 281 -28.33 17.65 5.93
CA HIS A 281 -29.16 18.74 5.49
C HIS A 281 -28.77 19.94 6.36
N GLY A 282 -27.69 20.61 5.98
CA GLY A 282 -27.16 21.77 6.67
C GLY A 282 -25.97 22.37 5.92
N PRO A 283 -25.65 23.64 6.15
CA PRO A 283 -24.54 24.33 5.49
C PRO A 283 -23.22 23.62 5.74
N ARG A 284 -22.43 23.42 4.68
CA ARG A 284 -21.07 22.86 4.76
C ARG A 284 -20.07 23.85 5.33
N TYR A 285 -20.36 25.14 5.21
CA TYR A 285 -19.48 26.23 5.62
C TYR A 285 -20.28 27.34 6.32
N VAL A 286 -19.77 27.80 7.46
CA VAL A 286 -20.35 28.91 8.23
C VAL A 286 -19.26 29.94 8.52
N LEU A 287 -19.49 31.20 8.16
CA LEU A 287 -18.65 32.32 8.56
C LEU A 287 -19.38 33.13 9.63
N LEU A 288 -18.81 33.21 10.83
CA LEU A 288 -19.33 34.04 11.91
C LEU A 288 -18.58 35.38 11.91
N VAL A 289 -19.29 36.49 11.79
CA VAL A 289 -18.71 37.84 11.80
C VAL A 289 -19.28 38.62 12.99
N GLY A 290 -18.49 38.83 14.05
CA GLY A 290 -19.03 39.42 15.28
C GLY A 290 -18.02 39.59 16.42
N SER A 291 -18.47 39.38 17.66
CA SER A 291 -17.68 39.61 18.88
C SER A 291 -16.55 38.57 19.01
N PRO A 292 -15.37 38.93 19.58
CA PRO A 292 -14.31 37.96 19.81
C PRO A 292 -14.75 36.94 20.86
N ASP A 293 -14.90 35.68 20.45
CA ASP A 293 -15.22 34.54 21.31
C ASP A 293 -14.54 33.26 20.76
N ASP A 294 -13.56 32.76 21.51
CA ASP A 294 -12.77 31.58 21.13
C ASP A 294 -13.53 30.25 21.29
N GLY A 295 -14.72 30.29 21.91
CA GLY A 295 -15.59 29.15 22.17
C GLY A 295 -16.68 28.97 21.12
N VAL A 296 -17.28 30.06 20.62
CA VAL A 296 -18.45 30.01 19.73
C VAL A 296 -18.20 29.19 18.47
N GLY A 297 -17.04 29.37 17.82
CA GLY A 297 -16.72 28.67 16.57
C GLY A 297 -16.65 27.15 16.76
N ARG A 298 -16.09 26.69 17.89
CA ARG A 298 -16.03 25.27 18.22
C ARG A 298 -17.39 24.70 18.59
N ALA A 299 -18.20 25.44 19.34
CA ALA A 299 -19.54 25.02 19.73
C ALA A 299 -20.47 24.89 18.51
N VAL A 300 -20.46 25.88 17.62
CA VAL A 300 -21.25 25.86 16.39
C VAL A 300 -20.75 24.76 15.44
N ALA A 301 -19.43 24.56 15.32
CA ALA A 301 -18.87 23.46 14.51
C ALA A 301 -19.29 22.09 15.04
N HIS A 302 -19.34 21.91 16.36
CA HIS A 302 -19.78 20.66 16.97
C HIS A 302 -21.27 20.40 16.72
N LEU A 303 -22.12 21.42 16.90
CA LEU A 303 -23.58 21.27 16.82
C LEU A 303 -24.10 21.19 15.38
N THR A 304 -23.47 21.91 14.44
CA THR A 304 -23.88 21.93 13.03
C THR A 304 -23.10 20.96 12.16
N GLY A 305 -21.91 20.53 12.60
CA GLY A 305 -20.99 19.73 11.80
C GLY A 305 -20.40 20.48 10.59
N ALA A 306 -20.60 21.80 10.49
CA ALA A 306 -20.07 22.66 9.44
C ALA A 306 -18.60 23.05 9.72
N ARG A 307 -17.87 23.43 8.66
CA ARG A 307 -16.61 24.15 8.84
C ARG A 307 -16.94 25.59 9.24
N VAL A 308 -16.48 26.01 10.42
CA VAL A 308 -16.75 27.35 10.96
C VAL A 308 -15.48 28.19 11.00
N ASP A 309 -15.51 29.34 10.35
CA ASP A 309 -14.49 30.39 10.50
C ASP A 309 -15.10 31.58 11.25
N VAL A 310 -14.34 32.20 12.15
CA VAL A 310 -14.80 33.33 12.98
C VAL A 310 -13.96 34.56 12.67
N TRP A 311 -14.62 35.64 12.23
CA TRP A 311 -14.02 36.94 11.97
C TRP A 311 -14.54 37.94 12.98
N THR A 312 -13.62 38.68 13.60
CA THR A 312 -13.98 39.68 14.61
C THR A 312 -14.28 41.02 13.95
N ARG A 313 -15.38 41.66 14.34
CA ARG A 313 -15.69 43.02 13.91
C ARG A 313 -14.77 44.02 14.62
N THR A 314 -14.18 44.93 13.86
CA THR A 314 -13.28 45.98 14.38
C THR A 314 -14.02 47.24 14.81
N ASP A 315 -15.31 47.37 14.48
CA ASP A 315 -16.13 48.54 14.79
C ASP A 315 -16.73 48.52 16.21
N GLY A 316 -16.54 47.43 16.96
CA GLY A 316 -17.00 47.30 18.35
C GLY A 316 -18.53 47.25 18.51
N THR A 317 -19.28 47.07 17.42
CA THR A 317 -20.76 47.09 17.45
C THR A 317 -21.39 45.71 17.61
N ALA A 318 -20.57 44.66 17.74
CA ALA A 318 -21.03 43.28 17.84
C ALA A 318 -21.52 42.96 19.26
N GLY A 319 -22.76 42.47 19.37
CA GLY A 319 -23.26 41.85 20.60
C GLY A 319 -22.56 40.51 20.90
N PRO A 320 -22.67 40.00 22.14
CA PRO A 320 -22.16 38.68 22.50
C PRO A 320 -22.86 37.57 21.73
N TRP A 321 -22.15 36.47 21.48
CA TRP A 321 -22.74 35.32 20.80
C TRP A 321 -23.63 34.52 21.74
N VAL A 322 -24.77 34.07 21.22
CA VAL A 322 -25.61 33.04 21.84
C VAL A 322 -25.60 31.84 20.89
N VAL A 323 -24.97 30.74 21.32
CA VAL A 323 -24.69 29.58 20.45
C VAL A 323 -25.98 28.99 19.86
N ASP A 324 -27.03 28.85 20.68
CA ASP A 324 -28.29 28.26 20.25
C ASP A 324 -28.98 29.11 19.16
N ASP A 325 -28.94 30.44 19.29
CA ASP A 325 -29.48 31.37 18.29
C ASP A 325 -28.71 31.29 16.97
N VAL A 326 -27.38 31.18 17.04
CA VAL A 326 -26.52 31.00 15.86
C VAL A 326 -26.83 29.68 15.18
N VAL A 327 -26.95 28.58 15.93
CA VAL A 327 -27.28 27.26 15.39
C VAL A 327 -28.66 27.25 14.74
N ALA A 328 -29.66 27.88 15.37
CA ALA A 328 -31.00 28.02 14.81
C ALA A 328 -30.97 28.81 13.49
N ALA A 329 -30.25 29.94 13.46
CA ALA A 329 -30.13 30.81 12.30
C ALA A 329 -29.39 30.14 11.12
N VAL A 330 -28.35 29.36 11.42
CA VAL A 330 -27.62 28.55 10.44
C VAL A 330 -28.51 27.45 9.87
N SER A 331 -29.27 26.77 10.71
CA SER A 331 -30.15 25.65 10.33
C SER A 331 -31.35 26.11 9.48
N SER A 332 -31.85 27.33 9.70
CA SER A 332 -32.99 27.90 8.95
C SER A 332 -32.63 28.43 7.56
N SER A 333 -31.35 28.57 7.23
CA SER A 333 -30.91 29.20 5.97
C SER A 333 -31.15 28.37 4.71
N GLY A 334 -31.12 27.04 4.82
CA GLY A 334 -31.20 26.11 3.68
C GLY A 334 -30.04 26.19 2.66
N ALA A 335 -29.01 27.00 2.91
CA ALA A 335 -27.90 27.22 1.98
C ALA A 335 -26.71 26.30 2.26
N ASP A 336 -25.89 26.00 1.23
CA ASP A 336 -24.66 25.21 1.37
C ASP A 336 -23.54 25.95 2.10
N ALA A 337 -23.55 27.29 2.09
CA ALA A 337 -22.66 28.14 2.85
C ALA A 337 -23.43 29.33 3.42
N VAL A 338 -23.14 29.72 4.66
CA VAL A 338 -23.88 30.76 5.38
C VAL A 338 -22.91 31.70 6.06
N THR A 339 -23.20 32.99 6.02
CA THR A 339 -22.55 33.97 6.88
C THR A 339 -23.55 34.49 7.90
N VAL A 340 -23.16 34.51 9.16
CA VAL A 340 -23.93 35.07 10.27
C VAL A 340 -23.20 36.29 10.78
N VAL A 341 -23.83 37.46 10.68
CA VAL A 341 -23.28 38.74 11.12
C VAL A 341 -23.99 39.18 12.40
N ALA A 342 -23.25 39.38 13.49
CA ALA A 342 -23.79 39.97 14.71
C ALA A 342 -23.85 41.50 14.55
N GLY A 343 -25.06 42.04 14.38
CA GLY A 343 -25.34 43.46 14.26
C GLY A 343 -25.99 44.05 15.52
N PRO A 344 -26.13 45.39 15.58
CA PRO A 344 -26.75 46.09 16.71
C PRO A 344 -28.25 45.77 16.89
N ALA A 345 -28.91 45.25 15.86
CA ALA A 345 -30.31 44.83 15.89
C ALA A 345 -30.52 43.31 16.06
N GLY A 346 -29.43 42.53 16.20
CA GLY A 346 -29.47 41.07 16.28
C GLY A 346 -28.60 40.37 15.23
N LEU A 347 -28.85 39.07 15.01
CA LEU A 347 -28.15 38.25 14.03
C LEU A 347 -28.74 38.42 12.62
N GLU A 348 -27.90 38.69 11.64
CA GLU A 348 -28.25 38.69 10.22
C GLU A 348 -27.63 37.48 9.52
N THR A 349 -28.43 36.71 8.79
CA THR A 349 -27.97 35.53 8.05
C THR A 349 -28.02 35.75 6.54
N VAL A 350 -26.89 35.51 5.88
CA VAL A 350 -26.75 35.62 4.43
C VAL A 350 -26.31 34.28 3.84
N GLY A 351 -27.14 33.71 2.96
CA GLY A 351 -26.76 32.54 2.18
C GLY A 351 -25.69 32.89 1.15
N MET A 352 -24.61 32.11 1.10
CA MET A 352 -23.49 32.30 0.19
C MET A 352 -23.40 31.15 -0.80
N ARG A 353 -22.93 31.47 -2.01
CA ARG A 353 -22.53 30.49 -3.01
C ARG A 353 -21.08 30.72 -3.34
N ARG A 354 -20.25 29.69 -3.21
CA ARG A 354 -18.86 29.75 -3.66
C ARG A 354 -18.88 29.78 -5.19
N ALA A 355 -18.45 30.90 -5.77
CA ALA A 355 -18.19 31.00 -7.20
C ALA A 355 -17.02 30.09 -7.61
#